data_AF-A0A524CBJ9-F1
#
_entry.id   AF-A0A524CBJ9-F1
#
_cell.length_a   1.000
_cell.length_b   1.000
_cell.length_c   1.000
_cell.angle_alpha   90.00
_cell.angle_beta   90.00
_cell.angle_gamma   90.00
#
_symmetry.space_group_name_H-M   'P 1'
#
loop_
_entity.id
_entity.type
_entity.pdbx_description
1 polymer ?
#
loop_
_entity_poly.entity_id
_entity_poly.type
_entity_poly.pdbx_seq_one_letter_code
_entity_poly.pdbx_strand_id
1 'polypeptide(L)' 'MTKVYTSAMVLIPPEKLRDSIQAIRKKYDRNYHRWMPHITLIYPFRPESEFDALESDIIKVSKDLKPFHTILEKFNFFR' A
#
# COMPACT_ATOMS: atom_id res chain seq x y z
N MET A 1 -1.88 -19.52 9.65
CA MET A 1 -1.46 -18.90 8.37
C MET A 1 -0.26 -18.00 8.62
N THR A 2 0.79 -18.14 7.81
CA THR A 2 2.08 -17.46 7.98
C THR A 2 2.00 -16.01 7.49
N LYS A 3 2.80 -15.11 8.08
CA LYS A 3 2.97 -13.74 7.59
C LYS A 3 4.40 -13.55 7.09
N VAL A 4 4.57 -12.73 6.06
CA VAL A 4 5.88 -12.40 5.48
C VAL A 4 6.08 -10.90 5.39
N TYR A 5 7.33 -10.46 5.54
CA TYR A 5 7.71 -9.05 5.46
C TYR A 5 7.98 -8.58 4.02
N THR A 6 7.85 -9.46 3.04
CA THR A 6 8.06 -9.20 1.60
C THR A 6 6.79 -8.77 0.88
N SER A 7 5.62 -8.87 1.51
CA SER A 7 4.33 -8.47 0.93
C SER A 7 3.52 -7.58 1.88
N ALA A 8 2.62 -6.80 1.28
CA ALA A 8 1.68 -5.91 1.94
C ALA A 8 0.39 -5.80 1.11
N MET A 9 -0.74 -5.49 1.76
CA MET A 9 -1.94 -5.02 1.06
C MET A 9 -1.96 -3.49 1.10
N VAL A 10 -2.10 -2.84 -0.04
CA VAL A 10 -1.88 -1.39 -0.17
C VAL A 10 -2.88 -0.75 -1.14
N LEU A 11 -3.08 0.57 -1.01
CA LEU A 11 -3.65 1.41 -2.06
C LEU A 11 -2.51 2.06 -2.85
N ILE A 12 -2.63 2.06 -4.18
CA ILE A 12 -1.64 2.67 -5.07
C ILE A 12 -2.15 4.04 -5.53
N PRO A 13 -1.43 5.14 -5.27
CA PRO A 13 -1.81 6.46 -5.76
C PRO A 13 -1.71 6.53 -7.29
N PRO A 14 -2.46 7.44 -7.95
CA PRO A 14 -2.35 7.66 -9.39
C PRO A 14 -0.91 7.93 -9.85
N GLU A 15 -0.52 7.40 -11.01
CA GLU A 15 0.86 7.48 -11.50
C GLU A 15 1.38 8.90 -11.63
N LYS A 16 0.51 9.86 -11.97
CA LYS A 16 0.86 11.30 -12.04
C LYS A 16 1.42 11.89 -10.75
N LEU A 17 1.19 11.25 -9.60
CA LEU A 17 1.71 11.69 -8.30
C LEU A 17 3.03 11.00 -7.94
N ARG A 18 3.42 9.94 -8.67
CA ARG A 18 4.53 9.06 -8.33
C ARG A 18 5.84 9.84 -8.22
N ASP A 19 6.15 10.67 -9.21
CA ASP A 19 7.43 11.39 -9.28
C ASP A 19 7.58 12.40 -8.14
N SER A 20 6.53 13.18 -7.86
CA SER A 20 6.50 14.13 -6.75
C SER A 20 6.70 13.44 -5.40
N ILE A 21 6.05 12.31 -5.17
CA ILE A 21 6.22 11.53 -3.94
C ILE A 21 7.62 10.91 -3.88
N GLN A 22 8.11 10.36 -5.00
CA GLN A 22 9.45 9.76 -5.09
C GLN A 22 10.56 10.78 -4.83
N ALA A 23 10.42 12.02 -5.29
CA ALA A 23 11.39 13.08 -5.03
C ALA A 23 11.59 13.35 -3.54
N ILE A 24 10.52 13.26 -2.74
CA ILE A 24 10.56 13.37 -1.28
C ILE A 24 11.18 12.11 -0.67
N ARG A 25 10.68 10.93 -1.06
CA ARG A 25 11.16 9.63 -0.55
C ARG A 25 12.66 9.42 -0.81
N LYS A 26 13.18 9.86 -1.96
CA LYS A 26 14.62 9.77 -2.27
C LYS A 26 15.50 10.45 -1.23
N LYS A 27 15.01 11.51 -0.57
CA LYS A 27 15.74 12.26 0.45
C LYS A 27 15.60 11.67 1.85
N TYR A 28 14.44 11.09 2.17
CA TYR A 28 14.05 10.79 3.56
C TYR A 28 13.67 9.34 3.85
N ASP A 29 13.38 8.53 2.84
CA ASP A 29 12.91 7.15 2.99
C ASP A 29 14.02 6.14 2.70
N ARG A 30 14.46 5.42 3.74
CA ARG A 30 15.46 4.33 3.61
C ARG A 30 14.99 3.19 2.71
N ASN A 31 13.67 2.99 2.59
CA ASN A 31 13.05 1.97 1.76
C ASN A 31 12.66 2.48 0.37
N TYR A 32 13.18 3.64 -0.06
CA TYR A 32 12.91 4.26 -1.37
C TYR A 32 13.01 3.26 -2.54
N HIS A 33 14.04 2.40 -2.54
CA HIS A 33 14.28 1.43 -3.61
C HIS A 33 13.40 0.19 -3.52
N ARG A 34 12.86 -0.10 -2.33
CA ARG A 34 12.20 -1.36 -2.05
C ARG A 34 10.77 -1.37 -2.55
N TRP A 35 10.01 -0.31 -2.27
CA TRP A 35 8.59 -0.22 -2.57
C TRP A 35 8.30 1.07 -3.35
N MET A 36 7.36 1.02 -4.30
CA MET A 36 6.82 2.24 -4.93
C MET A 36 6.00 3.08 -3.93
N PRO A 37 5.63 4.33 -4.22
CA PRO A 37 4.68 5.07 -3.40
C PRO A 37 3.37 4.30 -3.22
N HIS A 38 2.90 4.16 -1.98
CA HIS A 38 1.67 3.44 -1.63
C HIS A 38 1.13 3.90 -0.28
N ILE A 39 -0.12 3.54 0.03
CA ILE A 39 -0.73 3.69 1.35
C ILE A 39 -0.95 2.28 1.90
N THR A 40 -0.27 1.93 2.99
CA THR A 40 -0.38 0.60 3.60
C THR A 40 -1.76 0.39 4.23
N LEU A 41 -2.41 -0.73 3.92
CA LEU A 41 -3.63 -1.19 4.60
C LEU A 41 -3.30 -2.30 5.60
N ILE A 42 -2.51 -3.30 5.18
CA ILE A 42 -2.10 -4.43 6.03
C ILE A 42 -0.63 -4.76 5.78
N TYR A 43 0.16 -4.75 6.85
CA TYR A 43 1.55 -5.20 6.86
C TYR A 43 1.94 -5.77 8.25
N PRO A 44 2.72 -6.87 8.34
CA PRO A 44 3.08 -7.81 7.26
C PRO A 44 1.87 -8.57 6.74
N PHE A 45 1.93 -9.02 5.48
CA PHE A 45 0.84 -9.70 4.80
C PHE A 45 1.18 -11.17 4.52
N ARG A 46 0.50 -11.80 3.55
CA ARG A 46 0.59 -13.23 3.21
C ARG A 46 1.65 -13.49 2.15
N PRO A 47 2.28 -14.68 2.10
CA PRO A 47 3.08 -15.08 0.96
C PRO A 47 2.29 -14.94 -0.34
N GLU A 48 2.97 -14.59 -1.44
CA GLU A 48 2.35 -14.47 -2.75
C GLU A 48 1.64 -15.76 -3.20
N SER A 49 2.19 -16.92 -2.82
CA SER A 49 1.58 -18.23 -3.06
C SER A 49 0.20 -18.43 -2.40
N GLU A 50 -0.19 -17.56 -1.46
CA GLU A 50 -1.50 -17.60 -0.81
C GLU A 50 -2.49 -16.58 -1.40
N PHE A 51 -2.08 -15.74 -2.37
CA PHE A 51 -2.94 -14.66 -2.88
C PHE A 51 -4.22 -15.18 -3.55
N ASP A 52 -4.10 -16.22 -4.38
CA ASP A 52 -5.26 -16.82 -5.06
C ASP A 52 -6.29 -17.35 -4.05
N ALA A 53 -5.83 -17.92 -2.93
CA ALA A 53 -6.71 -18.44 -1.89
C ALA A 53 -7.46 -17.32 -1.13
N LEU A 54 -6.90 -16.10 -1.10
CA LEU A 54 -7.46 -14.96 -0.38
C LEU A 54 -8.42 -14.12 -1.22
N GLU A 55 -8.39 -14.28 -2.55
CA GLU A 55 -9.14 -13.45 -3.49
C GLU A 55 -10.64 -13.44 -3.14
N SER A 56 -11.22 -14.63 -2.90
CA SER A 56 -12.65 -14.77 -2.59
C SER A 56 -13.07 -14.02 -1.33
N ASP A 57 -12.26 -14.07 -0.27
CA ASP A 57 -12.52 -13.39 1.00
C ASP A 57 -12.37 -11.88 0.83
N ILE A 58 -11.36 -11.42 0.10
CA ILE A 58 -11.13 -10.00 -0.18
C ILE A 58 -12.31 -9.43 -0.97
N ILE A 59 -12.73 -10.08 -2.06
CA ILE A 59 -13.89 -9.65 -2.87
C ILE A 59 -15.15 -9.55 -2.00
N LYS A 60 -15.38 -10.54 -1.14
CA LYS A 60 -16.55 -10.57 -0.25
C LYS A 60 -16.54 -9.39 0.72
N VAL A 61 -15.40 -9.09 1.34
CA VAL A 61 -15.27 -7.98 2.31
C VAL A 61 -15.30 -6.62 1.61
N SER A 62 -14.76 -6.51 0.39
CA SER A 62 -14.74 -5.26 -0.36
C SER A 62 -16.01 -4.98 -1.17
N LYS A 63 -16.96 -5.92 -1.23
CA LYS A 63 -18.14 -5.86 -2.12
C LYS A 63 -18.94 -4.56 -1.97
N ASP A 64 -19.14 -4.11 -0.74
CA ASP A 64 -19.95 -2.92 -0.45
C ASP A 64 -19.11 -1.65 -0.30
N LEU A 65 -17.79 -1.74 -0.48
CA LEU A 65 -16.89 -0.59 -0.39
C LEU A 65 -16.98 0.23 -1.68
N LYS A 66 -17.61 1.41 -1.56
CA LYS A 66 -17.67 2.36 -2.67
C LYS A 66 -16.31 3.05 -2.85
N PRO A 67 -15.91 3.36 -4.10
CA PRO A 67 -14.77 4.24 -4.35
C PRO A 67 -14.94 5.58 -3.61
N PHE A 68 -13.85 6.09 -3.06
CA PHE A 68 -13.83 7.35 -2.33
C PHE A 68 -12.64 8.21 -2.74
N HIS A 69 -12.76 9.52 -2.52
CA HIS A 69 -11.69 10.46 -2.79
C HIS A 69 -10.75 10.57 -1.59
N THR A 70 -9.47 10.66 -1.89
CA THR A 70 -8.41 10.91 -0.91
C THR A 70 -7.68 12.19 -1.28
N ILE A 71 -7.21 12.90 -0.26
CA ILE A 71 -6.51 14.18 -0.41
C ILE A 71 -5.18 14.07 0.35
N LEU A 72 -4.07 14.37 -0.33
CA LEU A 72 -2.77 14.54 0.33
C LEU A 72 -2.73 15.95 0.93
N GLU A 73 -3.14 16.07 2.19
CA GLU A 73 -3.38 17.37 2.82
C GLU A 73 -2.10 18.00 3.39
N LYS A 74 -1.32 17.24 4.17
CA LYS A 74 -0.17 17.77 4.90
C LYS A 74 0.94 16.74 5.08
N PHE A 75 2.17 17.23 5.22
CA PHE A 75 3.29 16.43 5.69
C PHE A 75 3.24 16.31 7.22
N ASN A 76 3.52 15.12 7.73
CA ASN A 76 3.53 14.85 9.16
C ASN A 76 4.51 13.70 9.50
N PHE A 77 4.76 13.50 10.78
CA PHE A 77 5.60 12.42 11.31
C PHE A 77 4.80 11.56 12.28
N PHE A 78 5.05 10.25 12.27
CA PHE A 78 4.52 9.35 13.29
C PHE A 78 5.29 9.56 14.60
N ARG A 79 4.56 9.53 15.73
CA ARG A 79 5.13 9.55 17.07
C ARG A 79 5.16 8.14 17.63
#